data_AF-A0A6M1YYL5-F1
#
_entry.id   AF-A0A6M1YYL5-F1
#
_cell.length_a   1.000
_cell.length_b   1.000
_cell.length_c   1.000
_cell.angle_alpha   90.00
_cell.angle_beta   90.00
_cell.angle_gamma   90.00
#
_symmetry.space_group_name_H-M   'P 1'
#
loop_
_entity.id
_entity.type
_entity.pdbx_description
1 polymer ?
#
loop_
_entity_poly.entity_id
_entity_poly.type
_entity_poly.pdbx_seq_one_letter_code
_entity_poly.pdbx_strand_id
1 'polypeptide(L)'
;MKKILFFLSLATVTFFISYYFSYPKLLRDVKKADTLGIVKEIKNINIQGVENPINASIEEYLDSYIMAFRINEKGSNHIAISFLDKNFNEIGLFKKIDVKSEHAEDARIFKYGDDYFLIYNDKLPIEHNARAMNLAKINDKTLHLDYKTVLDQHIKIVEKNWTPFIAKNEIHFAY
;
A
#
# COMPACT_ATOMS: atom_id res chain seq x y z
N MET A 1 12.55 -42.80 -2.42
CA MET A 1 11.51 -41.86 -1.96
C MET A 1 11.55 -41.56 -0.47
N LYS A 2 11.40 -42.53 0.46
CA LYS A 2 11.34 -42.26 1.92
C LYS A 2 12.55 -41.52 2.51
N LYS A 3 13.78 -41.83 2.07
CA LYS A 3 15.00 -41.14 2.52
C LYS A 3 15.03 -39.66 2.12
N ILE A 4 14.57 -39.32 0.92
CA ILE A 4 14.55 -37.93 0.41
C ILE A 4 13.55 -37.07 1.19
N LEU A 5 12.36 -37.61 1.50
CA LEU A 5 11.38 -36.92 2.35
C LEU A 5 11.93 -36.64 3.75
N PHE A 6 12.68 -37.59 4.33
CA PHE A 6 13.29 -37.42 5.65
C PHE A 6 14.37 -36.31 5.67
N PHE A 7 15.21 -36.24 4.63
CA PHE A 7 16.20 -35.17 4.52
C PHE A 7 15.57 -33.79 4.30
N LEU A 8 14.51 -33.70 3.50
CA LEU A 8 13.74 -32.47 3.32
C LEU A 8 13.07 -32.01 4.63
N SER A 9 12.47 -32.92 5.39
CA SER A 9 11.87 -32.57 6.69
C SER A 9 12.93 -32.10 7.67
N LEU A 10 14.09 -32.76 7.72
CA LEU A 10 15.18 -32.38 8.60
C LEU A 10 15.72 -30.99 8.25
N ALA A 11 16.02 -30.73 6.97
CA ALA A 11 16.50 -29.42 6.51
C ALA A 11 15.52 -28.28 6.81
N THR A 12 14.21 -28.54 6.65
CA THR A 12 13.15 -27.58 6.97
C THR A 12 13.15 -27.25 8.46
N VAL A 13 13.24 -28.26 9.33
CA VAL A 13 13.31 -28.08 10.79
C VAL A 13 14.57 -27.30 11.17
N THR A 14 15.73 -27.64 10.61
CA THR A 14 16.98 -26.92 10.90
C THR A 14 16.91 -25.46 10.46
N PHE A 15 16.27 -25.18 9.32
CA PHE A 15 16.03 -23.81 8.83
C PHE A 15 15.12 -23.02 9.77
N PHE A 16 14.01 -23.59 10.23
CA PHE A 16 13.13 -22.91 11.19
C PHE A 16 13.81 -22.66 12.53
N ILE A 17 14.64 -23.60 13.00
CA ILE A 17 15.41 -23.44 14.23
C ILE A 17 16.44 -22.31 14.06
N SER A 18 17.26 -22.33 13.00
CA SER A 18 18.27 -21.29 12.77
C SER A 18 17.62 -19.92 12.58
N TYR A 19 16.50 -19.86 11.88
CA TYR A 19 15.69 -18.65 11.72
C TYR A 19 15.10 -18.17 13.05
N TYR A 20 14.61 -19.06 13.92
CA TYR A 20 14.10 -18.66 15.24
C TYR A 20 15.23 -18.12 16.13
N PHE A 21 16.39 -18.77 16.15
CA PHE A 21 17.53 -18.36 16.97
C PHE A 21 18.24 -17.10 16.43
N SER A 22 18.03 -16.71 15.17
CA SER A 22 18.58 -15.46 14.62
C SER A 22 17.88 -14.20 15.14
N TYR A 23 16.66 -14.32 15.68
CA TYR A 23 15.98 -13.19 16.31
C TYR A 23 16.57 -12.88 17.70
N PRO A 24 16.70 -11.59 18.06
CA PRO A 24 16.98 -11.18 19.44
C PRO A 24 16.00 -11.87 20.41
N LYS A 25 16.52 -12.40 21.51
CA LYS A 25 15.71 -13.12 22.52
C LYS A 25 14.49 -12.29 22.97
N LEU A 26 14.69 -10.99 23.16
CA LEU A 26 13.63 -10.03 23.50
C LEU A 26 12.45 -10.06 22.51
N LEU A 27 12.72 -10.21 21.21
CA LEU A 27 11.69 -10.25 20.15
C LEU A 27 11.07 -11.64 19.97
N ARG A 28 11.79 -12.71 20.33
CA ARG A 28 11.24 -14.08 20.33
C ARG A 28 10.17 -14.28 21.39
N ASP A 29 10.30 -13.56 22.50
CA ASP A 29 9.41 -13.64 23.65
C ASP A 29 8.23 -12.65 23.54
N VAL A 30 8.22 -11.78 22.52
CA VAL A 30 7.06 -10.92 22.23
C VAL A 30 5.93 -11.82 21.74
N LYS A 31 4.93 -12.01 22.61
CA LYS A 31 3.66 -12.63 22.23
C LYS A 31 3.10 -11.88 21.01
N LYS A 32 2.68 -12.63 20.00
CA LYS A 32 2.08 -12.05 18.80
C LYS A 32 0.84 -11.24 19.17
N ALA A 33 0.55 -10.18 18.42
CA ALA A 33 -0.53 -9.24 18.75
C ALA A 33 -1.92 -9.90 18.79
N ASP A 34 -2.16 -10.92 17.98
CA ASP A 34 -3.35 -11.77 18.04
C ASP A 34 -3.43 -12.56 19.35
N THR A 35 -2.32 -13.17 19.78
CA THR A 35 -2.26 -13.93 21.04
C THR A 35 -2.38 -13.05 22.29
N LEU A 36 -2.05 -11.76 22.18
CA LEU A 36 -2.26 -10.76 23.23
C LEU A 36 -3.68 -10.20 23.24
N GLY A 37 -4.53 -10.56 22.28
CA GLY A 37 -5.84 -9.96 22.09
C GLY A 37 -5.77 -8.47 21.72
N ILE A 38 -4.63 -8.00 21.20
CA ILE A 38 -4.46 -6.65 20.64
C ILE A 38 -5.20 -6.59 19.31
N VAL A 39 -5.03 -7.61 18.46
CA VAL A 39 -5.84 -7.76 17.24
C VAL A 39 -7.22 -8.27 17.65
N LYS A 40 -8.24 -7.43 17.42
CA LYS A 40 -9.63 -7.77 17.74
C LYS A 40 -10.34 -8.48 16.60
N GLU A 41 -10.03 -8.11 15.37
CA GLU A 41 -10.66 -8.62 14.17
C GLU A 41 -9.66 -8.56 13.00
N ILE A 42 -9.80 -9.48 12.05
CA ILE A 42 -9.11 -9.45 10.77
C ILE A 42 -10.18 -9.54 9.69
N LYS A 43 -10.21 -8.55 8.80
CA LYS A 43 -11.08 -8.54 7.62
C LYS A 43 -10.26 -8.53 6.34
N ASN A 44 -10.59 -9.45 5.44
CA ASN A 44 -10.06 -9.46 4.09
C ASN A 44 -11.01 -8.68 3.17
N ILE A 45 -10.48 -7.67 2.47
CA ILE A 45 -11.21 -6.86 1.51
C ILE A 45 -10.98 -7.46 0.12
N ASN A 46 -12.05 -7.94 -0.50
CA ASN A 46 -12.00 -8.49 -1.86
C ASN A 46 -12.47 -7.43 -2.85
N ILE A 47 -11.66 -7.17 -3.88
CA ILE A 47 -11.97 -6.23 -4.96
C ILE A 47 -12.31 -7.03 -6.22
N GLN A 48 -13.53 -6.86 -6.71
CA GLN A 48 -14.06 -7.60 -7.83
C GLN A 48 -13.27 -7.32 -9.10
N GLY A 49 -12.86 -8.38 -9.80
CA GLY A 49 -12.15 -8.28 -11.07
C GLY A 49 -10.67 -7.89 -10.95
N VAL A 50 -10.10 -7.88 -9.74
CA VAL A 50 -8.66 -7.62 -9.52
C VAL A 50 -8.00 -8.84 -8.91
N GLU A 51 -6.98 -9.38 -9.59
CA GLU A 51 -6.30 -10.60 -9.14
C GLU A 51 -5.39 -10.36 -7.93
N ASN A 52 -4.69 -9.21 -7.88
CA ASN A 52 -3.70 -8.91 -6.85
C ASN A 52 -3.65 -7.41 -6.48
N PRO A 53 -4.70 -6.87 -5.81
CA PRO A 53 -4.64 -5.52 -5.27
C PRO A 53 -3.64 -5.48 -4.12
N ILE A 54 -2.69 -4.53 -4.14
CA ILE A 54 -1.63 -4.44 -3.13
C ILE A 54 -1.39 -2.99 -2.69
N ASN A 55 -0.79 -2.82 -1.51
CA ASN A 55 -0.41 -1.54 -0.94
C ASN A 55 -1.56 -0.53 -0.92
N ALA A 56 -2.69 -0.97 -0.36
CA ALA A 56 -3.88 -0.15 -0.24
C ALA A 56 -3.74 0.93 0.85
N SER A 57 -4.48 2.02 0.66
CA SER A 57 -4.72 3.08 1.63
C SER A 57 -6.21 3.40 1.62
N ILE A 58 -6.75 3.71 2.79
CA ILE A 58 -8.18 3.95 3.00
C ILE A 58 -8.32 5.31 3.66
N GLU A 59 -9.33 6.07 3.23
CA GLU A 59 -9.75 7.34 3.82
C GLU A 59 -11.28 7.33 3.99
N GLU A 60 -11.78 8.09 4.97
CA GLU A 60 -13.21 8.29 5.16
C GLU A 60 -13.83 9.02 3.95
N TYR A 61 -15.02 8.58 3.52
CA TYR A 61 -15.74 9.18 2.42
C TYR A 61 -17.24 9.23 2.70
N LEU A 62 -17.75 10.39 3.14
CA LEU A 62 -19.15 10.56 3.55
C LEU A 62 -19.54 9.51 4.61
N ASP A 63 -20.53 8.66 4.32
CA ASP A 63 -20.97 7.54 5.15
C ASP A 63 -20.27 6.21 4.80
N SER A 64 -19.15 6.27 4.08
CA SER A 64 -18.47 5.11 3.53
C SER A 64 -16.95 5.35 3.56
N TYR A 65 -16.19 4.58 2.77
CA TYR A 65 -14.75 4.78 2.63
C TYR A 65 -14.37 4.84 1.15
N ILE A 66 -13.25 5.50 0.88
CA ILE A 66 -12.57 5.49 -0.40
C ILE A 66 -11.22 4.80 -0.21
N MET A 67 -10.92 3.84 -1.08
CA MET A 67 -9.68 3.06 -1.02
C MET A 67 -8.89 3.24 -2.30
N ALA A 68 -7.64 3.67 -2.19
CA ALA A 68 -6.68 3.64 -3.29
C ALA A 68 -5.75 2.44 -3.13
N PHE A 69 -5.40 1.78 -4.24
CA PHE A 69 -4.54 0.60 -4.23
C PHE A 69 -3.76 0.46 -5.54
N ARG A 70 -2.70 -0.34 -5.51
CA ARG A 70 -1.91 -0.69 -6.70
C ARG A 70 -2.45 -1.96 -7.34
N ILE A 71 -2.51 -1.96 -8.66
CA ILE A 71 -2.72 -3.14 -9.49
C ILE A 71 -1.44 -3.40 -10.29
N ASN A 72 -0.96 -4.65 -10.30
CA ASN A 72 0.10 -5.09 -11.20
C ASN A 72 -0.50 -5.91 -12.35
N GLU A 73 -0.33 -5.44 -13.58
CA GLU A 73 -0.82 -6.10 -14.78
C GLU A 73 0.32 -6.23 -15.79
N LYS A 74 0.75 -7.46 -16.08
CA LYS A 74 1.75 -7.76 -17.13
C LYS A 74 3.05 -6.94 -17.02
N GLY A 75 3.48 -6.62 -15.80
CA GLY A 75 4.69 -5.82 -15.56
C GLY A 75 4.45 -4.31 -15.46
N SER A 76 3.22 -3.85 -15.70
CA SER A 76 2.79 -2.47 -15.49
C SER A 76 2.15 -2.31 -14.12
N ASN A 77 2.45 -1.20 -13.45
CA ASN A 77 1.81 -0.82 -12.20
C ASN A 77 0.84 0.33 -12.43
N HIS A 78 -0.39 0.17 -11.96
CA HIS A 78 -1.45 1.17 -12.05
C HIS A 78 -2.02 1.48 -10.68
N ILE A 79 -2.55 2.68 -10.53
CA ILE A 79 -3.32 3.09 -9.34
C ILE A 79 -4.79 2.92 -9.66
N ALA A 80 -5.52 2.32 -8.73
CA ALA A 80 -6.96 2.18 -8.80
C ALA A 80 -7.62 2.68 -7.52
N ILE A 81 -8.89 3.07 -7.65
CA ILE A 81 -9.75 3.49 -6.55
C ILE A 81 -10.98 2.62 -6.54
N SER A 82 -11.40 2.23 -5.34
CA SER A 82 -12.70 1.60 -5.08
C SER A 82 -13.37 2.27 -3.88
N PHE A 83 -14.69 2.22 -3.81
CA PHE A 83 -15.45 2.67 -2.66
C PHE A 83 -15.84 1.47 -1.80
N LEU A 84 -15.85 1.63 -0.48
CA LEU A 84 -16.21 0.57 0.46
C LEU A 84 -17.34 1.04 1.37
N ASP A 85 -18.23 0.13 1.76
CA ASP A 85 -19.27 0.40 2.76
C ASP A 85 -18.69 0.50 4.18
N LYS A 86 -19.54 0.79 5.17
CA LYS A 86 -19.14 0.87 6.59
C LYS A 86 -18.55 -0.43 7.14
N ASN A 87 -18.78 -1.54 6.45
CA ASN A 87 -18.24 -2.84 6.81
C ASN A 87 -16.97 -3.15 6.01
N PHE A 88 -16.44 -2.29 5.15
CA PHE A 88 -15.32 -2.57 4.24
C PHE A 88 -15.63 -3.61 3.14
N ASN A 89 -16.88 -3.68 2.68
CA ASN A 89 -17.23 -4.39 1.44
C ASN A 89 -17.21 -3.41 0.27
N GLU A 90 -16.72 -3.83 -0.89
CA GLU A 90 -16.70 -3.00 -2.09
C GLU A 90 -18.12 -2.58 -2.54
N ILE A 91 -18.27 -1.28 -2.86
CA ILE A 91 -19.46 -0.68 -3.44
C ILE A 91 -19.16 -0.35 -4.90
N GLY A 92 -19.73 -1.13 -5.82
CA GLY A 92 -19.56 -0.93 -7.26
C GLY A 92 -18.25 -1.51 -7.79
N LEU A 93 -17.83 -1.08 -8.98
CA LEU A 93 -16.57 -1.50 -9.59
C LEU A 93 -15.48 -0.46 -9.32
N PHE A 94 -14.28 -0.94 -9.06
CA PHE A 94 -13.10 -0.09 -9.02
C PHE A 94 -12.86 0.64 -10.35
N LYS A 95 -12.15 1.75 -10.30
CA LYS A 95 -11.69 2.51 -11.47
C LYS A 95 -10.18 2.73 -11.41
N LYS A 96 -9.49 2.46 -12.52
CA LYS A 96 -8.09 2.87 -12.71
C LYS A 96 -8.02 4.37 -12.86
N ILE A 97 -7.08 4.99 -12.16
CA ILE A 97 -6.81 6.42 -12.23
C ILE A 97 -5.73 6.65 -13.29
N ASP A 98 -6.05 7.49 -14.28
CA ASP A 98 -5.07 7.89 -15.28
C ASP A 98 -4.09 8.92 -14.69
N VAL A 99 -3.00 8.40 -14.14
CA VAL A 99 -1.86 9.17 -13.64
C VAL A 99 -0.80 9.45 -14.72
N LYS A 100 -1.08 9.05 -15.98
CA LYS A 100 -0.16 9.10 -17.13
C LYS A 100 1.18 8.41 -16.86
N SER A 101 1.14 7.26 -16.19
CA SER A 101 2.30 6.40 -15.93
C SER A 101 1.88 4.93 -15.81
N GLU A 102 2.75 4.05 -16.31
CA GLU A 102 2.65 2.59 -16.17
C GLU A 102 3.55 2.04 -15.04
N HIS A 103 4.16 2.93 -14.26
CA HIS A 103 5.06 2.58 -13.16
C HIS A 103 4.70 3.26 -11.84
N ALA A 104 3.44 3.68 -11.71
CA ALA A 104 2.91 4.31 -10.52
C ALA A 104 2.68 3.26 -9.41
N GLU A 105 3.22 3.52 -8.23
CA GLU A 105 3.25 2.59 -7.11
C GLU A 105 2.81 3.26 -5.79
N ASP A 106 2.35 2.42 -4.86
CA ASP A 106 2.18 2.74 -3.44
C ASP A 106 1.33 3.98 -3.16
N ALA A 107 0.19 4.08 -3.85
CA ALA A 107 -0.76 5.16 -3.70
C ALA A 107 -1.34 5.25 -2.29
N ARG A 108 -1.29 6.45 -1.73
CA ARG A 108 -1.89 6.83 -0.46
C ARG A 108 -2.93 7.90 -0.70
N ILE A 109 -4.19 7.56 -0.48
CA ILE A 109 -5.27 8.54 -0.47
C ILE A 109 -5.35 9.22 0.89
N PHE A 110 -5.62 10.52 0.88
CA PHE A 110 -5.87 11.30 2.09
C PHE A 110 -6.80 12.48 1.79
N LYS A 111 -7.49 12.97 2.82
CA LYS A 111 -8.35 14.14 2.73
C LYS A 111 -7.65 15.40 3.25
N TYR A 112 -7.88 16.55 2.62
CA TYR A 112 -7.51 17.86 3.16
C TYR A 112 -8.58 18.90 2.82
N GLY A 113 -9.18 19.50 3.85
CA GLY A 113 -10.42 20.25 3.68
C GLY A 113 -11.53 19.33 3.16
N ASP A 114 -12.19 19.75 2.07
CA ASP A 114 -13.24 18.98 1.41
C ASP A 114 -12.72 18.16 0.21
N ASP A 115 -11.42 18.19 -0.05
CA ASP A 115 -10.80 17.59 -1.22
C ASP A 115 -10.04 16.29 -0.89
N TYR A 116 -9.99 15.37 -1.86
CA TYR A 116 -9.18 14.16 -1.79
C TYR A 116 -7.94 14.24 -2.66
N PHE A 117 -6.84 13.72 -2.13
CA PHE A 117 -5.55 13.72 -2.78
C PHE A 117 -4.94 12.31 -2.80
N LEU A 118 -4.15 12.03 -3.83
CA LEU A 118 -3.25 10.89 -3.90
C LEU A 118 -1.82 11.38 -3.76
N ILE A 119 -1.06 10.73 -2.89
CA ILE A 119 0.39 10.71 -3.00
C ILE A 119 0.84 9.32 -3.45
N TYR A 120 1.72 9.28 -4.44
CA TYR A 120 2.24 8.03 -4.99
C TYR A 120 3.64 8.24 -5.53
N ASN A 121 4.39 7.16 -5.73
CA ASN A 121 5.70 7.25 -6.35
C ASN A 121 5.68 6.68 -7.77
N ASP A 122 6.54 7.21 -8.62
CA ASP A 122 6.68 6.76 -10.00
C ASP A 122 8.12 6.30 -10.26
N LYS A 123 8.31 5.16 -10.94
CA LYS A 123 9.64 4.70 -11.34
C LYS A 123 10.17 5.53 -12.49
N LEU A 124 11.28 6.22 -12.24
CA LEU A 124 11.94 7.01 -13.26
C LEU A 124 12.74 6.09 -14.20
N PRO A 125 12.81 6.41 -15.52
CA PRO A 125 13.56 5.64 -16.51
C PRO A 125 15.06 5.95 -16.46
N ILE A 126 15.64 5.97 -15.25
CA ILE A 126 17.06 6.25 -15.01
C ILE A 126 17.68 5.14 -14.14
N GLU A 127 19.01 5.06 -14.14
CA GLU A 127 19.74 4.08 -13.33
C GLU A 127 19.48 4.27 -11.82
N HIS A 128 19.70 3.21 -11.03
CA HIS A 128 19.58 3.21 -9.55
C HIS A 128 18.17 3.20 -8.92
N ASN A 129 17.13 2.73 -9.63
CA ASN A 129 15.77 2.59 -9.07
C ASN A 129 15.18 3.90 -8.52
N ALA A 130 15.57 5.04 -9.09
CA ALA A 130 15.04 6.33 -8.67
C ALA A 130 13.51 6.39 -8.76
N ARG A 131 12.94 7.21 -7.90
CA ARG A 131 11.50 7.39 -7.74
C ARG A 131 11.19 8.86 -7.59
N ALA A 132 10.16 9.32 -8.29
CA ALA A 132 9.60 10.65 -8.08
C ALA A 132 8.32 10.56 -7.27
N MET A 133 8.23 11.34 -6.19
CA MET A 133 7.00 11.50 -5.44
C MET A 133 6.05 12.42 -6.21
N ASN A 134 4.79 12.02 -6.35
CA ASN A 134 3.75 12.79 -7.03
C ASN A 134 2.61 13.06 -6.06
N LEU A 135 2.04 14.26 -6.12
CA LEU A 135 0.80 14.64 -5.44
C LEU A 135 -0.24 14.98 -6.50
N ALA A 136 -1.43 14.40 -6.39
CA ALA A 136 -2.53 14.67 -7.30
C ALA A 136 -3.83 14.90 -6.53
N LYS A 137 -4.65 15.85 -6.98
CA LYS A 137 -6.03 16.03 -6.50
C LYS A 137 -6.96 15.17 -7.33
N ILE A 138 -7.83 14.39 -6.69
CA ILE A 138 -8.86 13.61 -7.36
C ILE A 138 -10.20 14.31 -7.23
N ASN A 139 -10.95 14.34 -8.32
CA ASN A 139 -12.37 14.60 -8.30
C ASN A 139 -13.11 13.33 -7.89
N ASP A 140 -13.64 13.29 -6.67
CA ASP A 140 -14.30 12.10 -6.08
C ASP A 140 -15.55 11.62 -6.85
N LYS A 141 -16.24 12.51 -7.55
CA LYS A 141 -17.44 12.18 -8.35
C LYS A 141 -17.09 11.51 -9.68
N THR A 142 -16.01 11.96 -10.32
CA THR A 142 -15.63 11.50 -11.67
C THR A 142 -14.43 10.58 -11.67
N LEU A 143 -13.66 10.54 -10.57
CA LEU A 143 -12.39 9.85 -10.40
C LEU A 143 -11.35 10.26 -11.46
N HIS A 144 -11.39 11.52 -11.90
CA HIS A 144 -10.36 12.15 -12.72
C HIS A 144 -9.43 13.00 -11.85
N LEU A 145 -8.21 13.23 -12.35
CA LEU A 145 -7.26 14.11 -11.69
C LEU A 145 -7.55 15.56 -12.08
N ASP A 146 -7.87 16.39 -11.11
CA ASP A 146 -8.04 17.84 -11.30
C ASP A 146 -6.67 18.54 -11.36
N TYR A 147 -5.69 17.99 -10.62
CA TYR A 147 -4.34 18.54 -10.50
C TYR A 147 -3.33 17.43 -10.25
N LYS A 148 -2.10 17.60 -10.75
CA LYS A 148 -0.95 16.73 -10.48
C LYS A 148 0.32 17.58 -10.42
N THR A 149 1.18 17.31 -9.45
CA THR A 149 2.53 17.87 -9.35
C THR A 149 3.54 16.84 -8.89
N VAL A 150 4.80 17.07 -9.22
CA VAL A 150 5.94 16.28 -8.75
C VAL A 150 6.50 16.98 -7.52
N LEU A 151 6.60 16.24 -6.42
CA LEU A 151 7.17 16.68 -5.14
C LEU A 151 8.63 16.25 -4.95
N ASP A 152 9.21 15.54 -5.91
CA ASP A 152 10.61 15.11 -5.87
C ASP A 152 11.53 16.32 -5.66
N GLN A 153 12.26 16.31 -4.54
CA GLN A 153 13.21 17.35 -4.17
C GLN A 153 14.66 16.89 -4.38
N HIS A 154 14.86 15.68 -4.90
CA HIS A 154 16.16 15.05 -5.08
C HIS A 154 17.01 15.00 -3.80
N ILE A 155 16.36 14.80 -2.64
CA ILE A 155 17.02 14.72 -1.34
C ILE A 155 17.83 13.41 -1.26
N LYS A 156 17.32 12.32 -1.87
CA LYS A 156 17.96 11.00 -1.92
C LYS A 156 17.80 10.36 -3.29
N ILE A 157 18.64 9.35 -3.57
CA ILE A 157 18.59 8.54 -4.79
C ILE A 157 17.21 7.85 -4.97
N VAL A 158 16.58 7.45 -3.86
CA VAL A 158 15.24 6.85 -3.86
C VAL A 158 14.37 7.56 -2.84
N GLU A 159 13.36 8.29 -3.33
CA GLU A 159 12.30 8.87 -2.51
C GLU A 159 11.04 8.01 -2.64
N LYS A 160 10.63 7.36 -1.55
CA LYS A 160 9.43 6.53 -1.51
C LYS A 160 8.81 6.58 -0.11
N ASN A 161 7.59 6.06 0.02
CA ASN A 161 6.88 5.91 1.29
C ASN A 161 6.55 7.21 2.05
N TRP A 162 6.53 8.36 1.37
CA TRP A 162 6.06 9.60 1.99
C TRP A 162 4.62 9.40 2.44
N THR A 163 4.40 9.56 3.74
CA THR A 163 3.09 9.37 4.34
C THR A 163 2.53 10.73 4.73
N PRO A 164 1.39 11.14 4.14
CA PRO A 164 0.79 12.43 4.41
C PRO A 164 0.16 12.43 5.80
N PHE A 165 0.22 13.56 6.49
CA PHE A 165 -0.58 13.81 7.69
C PHE A 165 -0.88 15.30 7.80
N ILE A 166 -2.01 15.62 8.44
CA ILE A 166 -2.43 16.99 8.66
C ILE A 166 -2.04 17.41 10.06
N ALA A 167 -1.30 18.50 10.19
CA ALA A 167 -1.03 19.13 11.47
C ALA A 167 -1.14 20.64 11.32
N LYS A 168 -1.74 21.32 12.29
CA LYS A 168 -1.89 22.79 12.28
C LYS A 168 -2.49 23.36 10.98
N ASN A 169 -3.42 22.62 10.37
CA ASN A 169 -4.05 22.99 9.10
C ASN A 169 -3.06 23.10 7.92
N GLU A 170 -1.99 22.31 7.96
CA GLU A 170 -1.00 22.18 6.88
C GLU A 170 -0.82 20.69 6.53
N ILE A 171 -0.49 20.43 5.27
CA ILE A 171 -0.13 19.09 4.81
C ILE A 171 1.36 18.89 5.09
N HIS A 172 1.68 17.88 5.89
CA HIS A 172 3.04 17.44 6.15
C HIS A 172 3.28 16.03 5.60
N PHE A 173 4.55 15.71 5.38
CA PHE A 173 4.97 14.39 4.93
C PHE A 173 6.03 13.82 5.86
N ALA A 174 5.82 12.60 6.34
CA ALA A 174 6.85 11.81 7.01
C ALA A 174 7.61 10.98 5.96
N TYR A 175 8.94 11.07 5.93
CA TYR A 175 9.82 10.38 4.97
C TYR A 175 11.19 10.02 5.55
#